data_AF-A0A6M0C5I1-F1
#
_entry.id   AF-A0A6M0C5I1-F1
#
_cell.length_a   1.000
_cell.length_b   1.000
_cell.length_c   1.000
_cell.angle_alpha   90.00
_cell.angle_beta   90.00
_cell.angle_gamma   90.00
#
_symmetry.space_group_name_H-M   'P 1'
#
loop_
_entity.id
_entity.type
_entity.pdbx_description
1 polymer ?
#
loop_
_entity_poly.entity_id
_entity_poly.type
_entity_poly.pdbx_seq_one_letter_code
_entity_poly.pdbx_strand_id
1 'polypeptide(L)' 'FKMNMNMFNELEGNLMKAIAKLLFNSITRKRSSGSTELATAAE' A
#
# COMPACT_ATOMS: atom_id res chain seq x y z
N PHE A 1 -0.35 -19.55 -27.37
CA PHE A 1 -0.25 -19.01 -26.00
C PHE A 1 0.96 -18.12 -25.73
N LYS A 2 2.11 -18.31 -26.40
CA LYS A 2 3.33 -17.47 -26.19
C LYS A 2 3.09 -15.95 -26.34
N MET A 3 2.32 -15.55 -27.35
CA MET A 3 1.98 -14.13 -27.58
C MET A 3 1.13 -13.51 -26.46
N ASN A 4 0.27 -14.29 -25.80
CA ASN A 4 -0.50 -13.82 -24.64
C ASN A 4 0.41 -13.60 -23.42
N MET A 5 1.42 -14.45 -23.22
CA MET A 5 2.36 -14.32 -22.11
C MET A 5 3.27 -13.10 -22.22
N ASN A 6 3.62 -12.69 -23.44
CA ASN A 6 4.35 -11.44 -23.64
C ASN A 6 3.54 -10.23 -23.14
N MET A 7 2.24 -10.20 -23.43
CA MET A 7 1.33 -9.15 -22.98
C MET A 7 1.15 -9.17 -21.46
N PHE A 8 1.16 -10.35 -20.82
CA PHE A 8 1.16 -10.47 -19.36
C PHE A 8 2.45 -9.96 -18.71
N ASN A 9 3.61 -10.25 -19.30
CA ASN A 9 4.91 -9.77 -18.80
C ASN A 9 5.02 -8.24 -18.87
N GLU A 10 4.45 -7.61 -19.89
CA GLU A 10 4.39 -6.14 -20.00
C GLU A 10 3.49 -5.51 -18.93
N LEU A 11 2.42 -6.20 -18.53
CA LEU A 11 1.48 -5.73 -17.50
C LEU A 11 1.98 -5.98 -16.07
N GLU A 12 2.93 -6.91 -15.88
CA GLU A 12 3.48 -7.28 -14.57
C GLU A 12 4.06 -6.06 -13.83
N GLY A 13 4.76 -5.18 -14.54
CA GLY A 13 5.31 -3.95 -13.97
C GLY A 13 4.24 -2.97 -13.47
N ASN A 14 3.12 -2.84 -14.21
CA ASN A 14 2.00 -2.00 -13.80
C ASN A 14 1.28 -2.57 -12.57
N LEU A 15 1.13 -3.89 -12.52
CA LEU A 15 0.53 -4.59 -11.39
C LEU A 15 1.37 -4.40 -10.12
N MET A 16 2.68 -4.61 -10.19
CA MET A 16 3.60 -4.40 -9.07
C MET A 16 3.53 -2.96 -8.54
N LYS A 17 3.52 -1.97 -9.43
CA LYS A 17 3.41 -0.56 -9.05
C LYS A 17 2.07 -0.24 -8.38
N ALA A 18 0.97 -0.81 -8.86
CA ALA A 18 -0.35 -0.61 -8.26
C ALA A 18 -0.42 -1.22 -6.85
N ILE A 19 0.11 -2.43 -6.67
CA ILE A 19 0.18 -3.11 -5.37
C ILE A 19 1.04 -2.31 -4.40
N ALA A 20 2.22 -1.84 -4.83
CA ALA A 20 3.11 -1.03 -4.00
C ALA A 20 2.42 0.24 -3.50
N LYS A 21 1.70 0.95 -4.38
CA LYS A 21 0.92 2.14 -4.00
C LYS A 21 -0.22 1.80 -3.04
N LEU A 22 -0.95 0.72 -3.28
CA LEU A 22 -2.05 0.29 -2.43
C LEU A 22 -1.56 -0.06 -1.02
N LEU A 23 -0.47 -0.81 -0.92
CA LEU A 23 0.14 -1.18 0.36
C LEU A 23 0.68 0.04 1.11
N PHE A 24 1.42 0.91 0.41
CA PHE A 24 1.94 2.14 1.00
C PHE A 24 0.81 2.98 1.60
N ASN A 25 -0.22 3.26 0.80
CA ASN A 25 -1.38 4.04 1.25
C ASN A 25 -2.08 3.37 2.44
N SER A 26 -2.22 2.05 2.44
CA SER A 26 -2.85 1.33 3.56
C SER A 26 -2.10 1.54 4.88
N ILE A 27 -0.77 1.42 4.84
CA ILE A 27 0.09 1.53 6.02
C ILE A 27 0.19 2.99 6.49
N THR A 28 0.28 3.96 5.58
CA THR A 28 0.47 5.37 5.93
C THR A 28 -0.82 6.14 6.19
N ARG A 29 -1.99 5.59 5.82
CA ARG A 29 -3.28 6.27 5.98
C ARG A 29 -3.67 6.48 7.44
N LYS A 30 -3.29 5.57 8.35
CA LYS A 30 -3.65 5.67 9.75
C LYS A 30 -2.58 6.49 10.49
N ARG A 31 -2.95 7.66 11.02
CA ARG A 31 -2.12 8.36 12.01
C ARG A 31 -2.20 7.59 13.33
N SER A 32 -1.09 7.03 13.79
CA SER A 32 -0.97 6.59 15.17
C SER A 32 -0.77 7.81 16.05
N SER A 33 -1.47 7.86 17.18
CA SER A 33 -1.13 8.78 18.26
C SER A 33 0.33 8.53 18.68
N GLY A 34 1.11 9.60 18.85
CA GLY A 34 2.49 9.51 19.27
C GLY A 34 2.62 8.83 20.63
N SER A 35 3.68 8.04 20.84
CA SER A 35 3.93 7.33 22.11
C SER A 35 4.10 8.24 23.34
N THR A 36 4.20 9.55 23.11
CA THR A 36 4.32 10.60 24.13
C THR A 36 3.12 11.55 24.15
N GLU A 37 2.07 11.30 23.38
CA GLU A 37 0.84 12.06 23.49
C GLU A 37 0.17 11.70 24.82
N LEU A 38 0.04 12.69 25.72
CA LEU A 38 -0.67 12.56 26.98
C LEU A 38 -2.09 12.07 26.67
N ALA A 39 -2.38 10.81 27.01
CA ALA A 39 -3.74 10.30 27.02
C ALA A 39 -4.49 11.13 28.06
N THR A 40 -5.24 12.14 27.62
CA THR A 40 -6.25 12.79 28.44
C THR A 40 -7.25 11.70 28.78
N ALA A 41 -7.04 11.02 29.92
CA ALA A 41 -7.97 10.07 30.46
C ALA A 41 -9.27 10.83 30.68
N ALA A 42 -10.29 10.48 29.89
CA ALA A 42 -11.62 11.04 30.04
C ALA A 42 -12.18 10.54 31.39
N GLU A 43 -12.46 11.49 32.27
CA GLU A 43 -13.26 11.35 33.49
C GLU A 43 -14.70 10.92 33.15
#